data_AF-A0A1S7QQG9-F1
#
_entry.id   AF-A0A1S7QQG9-F1
#
_cell.length_a   1.000
_cell.length_b   1.000
_cell.length_c   1.000
_cell.angle_alpha   90.00
_cell.angle_beta   90.00
_cell.angle_gamma   90.00
#
_symmetry.space_group_name_H-M   'P 1'
#
loop_
_entity.id
_entity.type
_entity.pdbx_description
1 polymer ?
#
loop_
_entity_poly.entity_id
_entity_poly.type
_entity_poly.pdbx_seq_one_letter_code
_entity_poly.pdbx_strand_id
1 'polypeptide(L)'
;MLAAEAVRLVAIELLRPSNIPEGGNFPTLAGSRVFDSRGPTLTEIDQERKYTPVLSVYTQKSTADVAGAASGFDDTEATVSLLVMAELAVITREGSTDYVDAMTAGTDVEARLVLAALIAQVRRRLEFSAAGAPWRKLVKQVLRVDEETHAVPEFGLRWQRIFCTFNLAIGDDDFDVSRPGLPEPLGSVAAALPDGSYAKQKLAELAACFAAENPDQLTTIHGVTAGPGGTSLETGQVDLIP
;
A
#
# COMPACT_ATOMS: atom_id res chain seq x y z
N MET A 1 0.85 8.39 6.55
CA MET A 1 1.74 7.26 6.81
C MET A 1 2.36 6.82 5.49
N LEU A 2 3.67 7.00 5.34
CA LEU A 2 4.42 6.63 4.15
C LEU A 2 4.60 5.11 4.06
N ALA A 3 4.70 4.41 5.20
CA ALA A 3 4.84 2.96 5.25
C ALA A 3 3.67 2.25 4.54
N ALA A 4 2.44 2.78 4.67
CA ALA A 4 1.27 2.32 3.93
C ALA A 4 1.45 2.46 2.40
N GLU A 5 2.03 3.56 1.94
CA GLU A 5 2.31 3.78 0.51
C GLU A 5 3.42 2.87 -0.01
N ALA A 6 4.44 2.60 0.80
CA ALA A 6 5.47 1.63 0.46
C ALA A 6 4.89 0.21 0.31
N VAL A 7 3.91 -0.18 1.12
CA VAL A 7 3.21 -1.47 0.96
C VAL A 7 2.57 -1.58 -0.43
N ARG A 8 1.88 -0.52 -0.90
CA ARG A 8 1.31 -0.46 -2.25
C ARG A 8 2.38 -0.51 -3.33
N LEU A 9 3.40 0.34 -3.25
CA LEU A 9 4.46 0.43 -4.26
C LEU A 9 5.23 -0.90 -4.41
N VAL A 10 5.58 -1.53 -3.29
CA VAL A 10 6.24 -2.83 -3.31
C VAL A 10 5.31 -3.92 -3.85
N ALA A 11 4.02 -3.90 -3.50
CA ALA A 11 3.07 -4.84 -4.09
C ALA A 11 3.01 -4.70 -5.62
N ILE A 12 2.99 -3.47 -6.14
CA ILE A 12 3.00 -3.20 -7.58
C ILE A 12 4.27 -3.76 -8.23
N GLU A 13 5.45 -3.47 -7.69
CA GLU A 13 6.72 -3.99 -8.23
C GLU A 13 6.76 -5.52 -8.21
N LEU A 14 6.18 -6.16 -7.18
CA LEU A 14 6.14 -7.61 -7.10
C LEU A 14 5.16 -8.25 -8.09
N LEU A 15 4.06 -7.57 -8.40
CA LEU A 15 3.00 -8.03 -9.33
C LEU A 15 3.32 -7.68 -10.78
N ARG A 16 4.07 -6.60 -11.01
CA ARG A 16 4.61 -6.17 -12.30
C ARG A 16 6.07 -5.75 -12.14
N PRO A 17 7.00 -6.73 -12.12
CA PRO A 17 8.42 -6.44 -12.01
C PRO A 17 8.90 -5.59 -13.18
N SER A 18 9.61 -4.50 -12.87
CA SER A 18 10.07 -3.52 -13.87
C SER A 18 11.15 -4.08 -14.80
N ASN A 19 11.83 -5.16 -14.40
CA ASN A 19 12.86 -5.82 -15.19
C ASN A 19 12.30 -6.83 -16.20
N ILE A 20 10.99 -7.09 -16.20
CA ILE A 20 10.35 -7.96 -17.17
C ILE A 20 9.82 -7.09 -18.32
N PRO A 21 10.31 -7.28 -19.56
CA PRO A 21 9.82 -6.52 -20.71
C PRO A 21 8.38 -6.91 -21.05
N GLU A 22 7.74 -6.08 -21.88
CA GLU A 22 6.43 -6.41 -22.44
C GLU A 22 6.47 -7.77 -23.18
N GLY A 23 5.43 -8.59 -22.99
CA GLY A 23 5.38 -9.96 -23.49
C GLY A 23 6.22 -10.98 -22.69
N GLY A 24 6.93 -10.55 -21.65
CA GLY A 24 7.68 -11.44 -20.76
C GLY A 24 6.80 -12.27 -19.80
N ASN A 25 7.46 -13.10 -18.99
CA ASN A 25 6.81 -14.01 -18.04
C ASN A 25 6.43 -13.30 -16.73
N PHE A 26 5.35 -12.52 -16.75
CA PHE A 26 4.80 -11.86 -15.58
C PHE A 26 4.23 -12.85 -14.54
N PRO A 27 4.20 -12.47 -13.25
CA PRO A 27 3.77 -13.37 -12.17
C PRO A 27 2.25 -13.60 -12.12
N THR A 28 1.46 -12.81 -12.84
CA THR A 28 0.00 -12.89 -12.86
C THR A 28 -0.55 -12.86 -14.29
N LEU A 29 -1.80 -13.28 -14.45
CA LEU A 29 -2.52 -13.21 -15.73
C LEU A 29 -2.74 -11.77 -16.23
N ALA A 30 -2.62 -10.76 -15.36
CA ALA A 30 -2.68 -9.36 -15.77
C ALA A 30 -1.47 -8.91 -16.61
N GLY A 31 -0.37 -9.69 -16.60
CA GLY A 31 0.81 -9.34 -17.38
C GLY A 31 1.43 -8.02 -16.91
N SER A 32 1.70 -7.13 -17.85
CA SER A 32 2.17 -5.76 -17.59
C SER A 32 1.06 -4.81 -17.08
N ARG A 33 -0.20 -5.25 -17.01
CA ARG A 33 -1.38 -4.41 -16.72
C ARG A 33 -1.72 -4.39 -15.24
N VAL A 34 -0.74 -3.95 -14.46
CA VAL A 34 -0.89 -3.67 -13.03
C VAL A 34 -0.75 -2.17 -12.85
N PHE A 35 -1.82 -1.55 -12.36
CA PHE A 35 -1.98 -0.10 -12.31
C PHE A 35 -1.90 0.41 -10.88
N ASP A 36 -1.27 1.57 -10.75
CA ASP A 36 -1.03 2.24 -9.49
C ASP A 36 -2.12 3.30 -9.22
N SER A 37 -3.03 3.03 -8.29
CA SER A 37 -4.14 3.91 -7.90
C SER A 37 -5.02 4.43 -9.05
N ARG A 38 -5.17 3.66 -10.12
CA ARG A 38 -6.07 3.97 -11.25
C ARG A 38 -6.50 2.70 -11.96
N GLY A 39 -7.56 2.81 -12.77
CA GLY A 39 -7.96 1.76 -13.70
C GLY A 39 -7.20 1.81 -15.05
N PRO A 40 -7.42 0.80 -15.90
CA PRO A 40 -6.92 0.80 -17.28
C PRO A 40 -7.61 1.86 -18.16
N THR A 41 -6.91 2.28 -19.20
CA THR A 41 -7.43 3.09 -20.30
C THR A 41 -7.63 2.26 -21.58
N LEU A 42 -8.35 2.79 -22.58
CA LEU A 42 -8.64 2.08 -23.84
C LEU A 42 -7.39 1.61 -24.59
N THR A 43 -6.27 2.33 -24.46
CA THR A 43 -5.00 2.01 -25.11
C THR A 43 -4.20 0.95 -24.36
N GLU A 44 -4.60 0.60 -23.14
CA GLU A 44 -3.89 -0.34 -22.27
C GLU A 44 -4.54 -1.74 -22.24
N ILE A 45 -5.72 -1.89 -22.84
CA ILE A 45 -6.43 -3.16 -22.97
C ILE A 45 -6.32 -3.72 -24.38
N ASP A 46 -6.33 -5.05 -24.48
CA ASP A 46 -6.33 -5.75 -25.76
C ASP A 46 -7.75 -5.69 -26.35
N GLN A 47 -7.88 -4.94 -27.45
CA GLN A 47 -9.15 -4.67 -28.11
C GLN A 47 -9.64 -5.86 -28.96
N GLU A 48 -8.78 -6.83 -29.25
CA GLU A 48 -9.10 -8.00 -30.06
C GLU A 48 -9.59 -9.18 -29.21
N ARG A 49 -9.35 -9.13 -27.90
CA ARG A 49 -9.76 -10.18 -26.96
C ARG A 49 -11.15 -9.94 -26.38
N LYS A 50 -11.80 -11.03 -25.98
CA LYS A 50 -13.07 -11.02 -25.24
C LYS A 50 -13.00 -10.17 -23.97
N TYR A 51 -11.87 -10.24 -23.28
CA TYR A 51 -11.54 -9.42 -22.12
C TYR A 51 -10.03 -9.39 -21.91
N THR A 52 -9.58 -8.38 -21.17
CA THR A 52 -8.20 -8.20 -20.74
C THR A 52 -8.13 -8.27 -19.22
N PRO A 53 -7.44 -9.27 -18.63
CA PRO A 53 -7.20 -9.29 -17.19
C PRO A 53 -6.33 -8.10 -16.78
N VAL A 54 -6.73 -7.40 -15.73
CA VAL A 54 -5.99 -6.26 -15.17
C VAL A 54 -6.02 -6.29 -13.64
N LEU A 55 -5.05 -5.62 -13.02
CA LEU A 55 -5.00 -5.36 -11.59
C LEU A 55 -4.87 -3.86 -11.35
N SER A 56 -5.65 -3.33 -10.42
CA SER A 56 -5.52 -1.95 -9.94
C SER A 56 -5.27 -1.99 -8.44
N VAL A 57 -4.19 -1.38 -7.96
CA VAL A 57 -3.74 -1.48 -6.56
C VAL A 57 -3.87 -0.11 -5.89
N TYR A 58 -4.54 -0.08 -4.73
CA TYR A 58 -4.82 1.14 -3.99
C TYR A 58 -4.50 0.99 -2.50
N THR A 59 -4.02 2.06 -1.89
CA THR A 59 -4.07 2.26 -0.44
C THR A 59 -5.45 2.85 -0.13
N GLN A 60 -6.39 2.10 0.45
CA GLN A 60 -7.73 2.62 0.72
C GLN A 60 -7.78 3.47 1.99
N LYS A 61 -7.12 2.98 3.03
CA LYS A 61 -7.10 3.58 4.36
C LYS A 61 -5.81 3.19 5.05
N SER A 62 -5.30 4.10 5.85
CA SER A 62 -4.20 3.82 6.78
C SER A 62 -4.51 4.50 8.11
N THR A 63 -4.16 3.87 9.23
CA THR A 63 -4.30 4.42 10.58
C THR A 63 -3.01 4.19 11.37
N ALA A 64 -2.75 5.05 12.33
CA ALA A 64 -1.77 4.86 13.38
C ALA A 64 -2.48 5.21 14.68
N ASP A 65 -2.66 4.21 15.54
CA ASP A 65 -3.38 4.35 16.81
C ASP A 65 -2.37 4.22 17.95
N VAL A 66 -2.46 5.07 18.98
CA VAL A 66 -1.57 4.96 20.15
C VAL A 66 -1.85 3.67 20.92
N ALA A 67 -0.80 3.00 21.40
CA ALA A 67 -0.90 1.71 22.09
C ALA A 67 -1.66 1.79 23.44
N GLY A 68 -1.93 3.00 23.95
CA GLY A 68 -2.84 3.23 25.06
C GLY A 68 -2.65 4.60 25.73
N ALA A 69 -3.44 4.88 26.76
CA ALA A 69 -3.36 6.17 27.47
C ALA A 69 -2.02 6.45 28.18
N ALA A 70 -1.21 5.41 28.38
CA ALA A 70 0.10 5.49 29.01
C ALA A 70 1.27 5.30 28.01
N SER A 71 0.98 5.18 26.71
CA SER A 71 2.00 4.95 25.69
C SER A 71 2.77 6.26 25.38
N GLY A 72 4.00 6.10 24.89
CA GLY A 72 4.76 7.22 24.31
C GLY A 72 4.08 7.76 23.05
N PHE A 73 4.52 8.93 22.58
CA PHE A 73 4.00 9.50 21.33
C PHE A 73 4.43 8.69 20.09
N ASP A 74 5.48 7.89 20.23
CA ASP A 74 6.12 7.03 19.24
C ASP A 74 5.68 5.56 19.34
N ASP A 75 4.88 5.22 20.34
CA ASP A 75 4.38 3.86 20.57
C ASP A 75 3.00 3.71 19.91
N THR A 76 3.04 3.48 18.60
CA THR A 76 1.86 3.40 17.71
C THR A 76 1.67 2.02 17.07
N GLU A 77 0.41 1.65 16.90
CA GLU A 77 -0.03 0.52 16.11
C GLU A 77 -0.53 1.01 14.75
N ALA A 78 0.28 0.79 13.72
CA ALA A 78 -0.05 1.16 12.35
C ALA A 78 -0.79 0.06 11.60
N THR A 79 -1.88 0.43 10.92
CA THR A 79 -2.63 -0.47 10.03
C THR A 79 -2.86 0.13 8.65
N VAL A 80 -3.00 -0.73 7.64
CA VAL A 80 -3.34 -0.32 6.28
C VAL A 80 -4.29 -1.31 5.61
N SER A 81 -5.25 -0.79 4.85
CA SER A 81 -6.10 -1.54 3.94
C SER A 81 -5.57 -1.39 2.51
N LEU A 82 -4.93 -2.44 2.00
CA LEU A 82 -4.46 -2.53 0.61
C LEU A 82 -5.54 -3.20 -0.23
N LEU A 83 -6.14 -2.46 -1.16
CA LEU A 83 -7.08 -3.01 -2.14
C LEU A 83 -6.35 -3.42 -3.40
N VAL A 84 -6.54 -4.67 -3.79
CA VAL A 84 -6.22 -5.18 -5.12
C VAL A 84 -7.53 -5.46 -5.84
N MET A 85 -7.85 -4.59 -6.80
CA MET A 85 -9.03 -4.74 -7.66
C MET A 85 -8.63 -5.54 -8.90
N ALA A 86 -9.13 -6.78 -9.00
CA ALA A 86 -8.95 -7.63 -10.17
C ALA A 86 -10.15 -7.50 -11.09
N GLU A 87 -9.89 -7.28 -12.38
CA GLU A 87 -10.94 -7.07 -13.38
C GLU A 87 -10.64 -7.81 -14.68
N LEU A 88 -11.71 -8.20 -15.37
CA LEU A 88 -11.64 -8.57 -16.78
C LEU A 88 -12.18 -7.38 -17.58
N ALA A 89 -11.27 -6.49 -17.96
CA ALA A 89 -11.60 -5.26 -18.65
C ALA A 89 -12.06 -5.53 -20.08
N VAL A 90 -13.14 -4.87 -20.48
CA VAL A 90 -13.75 -4.91 -21.80
C VAL A 90 -13.98 -3.50 -22.31
N ILE A 91 -14.13 -3.35 -23.63
CA ILE A 91 -14.61 -2.11 -24.22
C ILE A 91 -16.13 -2.12 -24.14
N THR A 92 -16.67 -1.10 -23.48
CA THR A 92 -18.10 -0.83 -23.43
C THR A 92 -18.39 0.43 -24.23
N ARG A 93 -19.54 0.44 -24.92
CA ARG A 93 -20.00 1.56 -25.73
C ARG A 93 -21.29 2.11 -25.15
N GLU A 94 -21.29 3.40 -24.84
CA GLU A 94 -22.49 4.15 -24.48
C GLU A 94 -22.69 5.29 -25.48
N GLY A 95 -23.78 5.20 -26.26
CA GLY A 95 -24.00 6.08 -27.40
C GLY A 95 -22.86 5.99 -28.43
N SER A 96 -22.13 7.10 -28.61
CA SER A 96 -20.96 7.20 -29.51
C SER A 96 -19.61 7.11 -28.79
N THR A 97 -19.60 6.87 -27.47
CA THR A 97 -18.39 6.92 -26.65
C THR A 97 -18.01 5.53 -26.19
N ASP A 98 -16.76 5.15 -26.49
CA ASP A 98 -16.15 3.93 -25.97
C ASP A 98 -15.43 4.24 -24.66
N TYR A 99 -15.56 3.34 -23.68
CA TYR A 99 -14.86 3.40 -22.40
C TYR A 99 -14.52 2.00 -21.92
N VAL A 100 -13.61 1.92 -20.94
CA VAL A 100 -13.24 0.63 -20.33
C VAL A 100 -14.14 0.38 -19.11
N ASP A 101 -14.75 -0.80 -19.07
CA ASP A 101 -15.47 -1.31 -17.90
C ASP A 101 -15.21 -2.81 -17.74
N ALA A 102 -15.73 -3.42 -16.67
CA ALA A 102 -15.74 -4.86 -16.46
C ALA A 102 -17.16 -5.44 -16.59
N MET A 103 -18.14 -4.65 -17.05
CA MET A 103 -19.51 -5.11 -17.21
C MET A 103 -19.64 -5.89 -18.53
N THR A 104 -19.86 -7.20 -18.41
CA THR A 104 -20.14 -8.06 -19.57
C THR A 104 -21.61 -8.43 -19.62
N ALA A 105 -22.21 -8.47 -20.81
CA ALA A 105 -23.54 -9.05 -21.00
C ALA A 105 -23.50 -10.58 -20.78
N GLY A 106 -23.92 -11.03 -19.60
CA GLY A 106 -24.14 -12.46 -19.28
C GLY A 106 -23.19 -13.07 -18.24
N THR A 107 -23.51 -14.30 -17.84
CA THR A 107 -22.73 -15.11 -16.90
C THR A 107 -21.72 -15.97 -17.64
N ASP A 108 -20.46 -15.56 -17.61
CA ASP A 108 -19.34 -16.37 -18.07
C ASP A 108 -18.69 -17.09 -16.87
N VAL A 109 -18.79 -18.42 -16.83
CA VAL A 109 -18.19 -19.25 -15.76
C VAL A 109 -16.67 -19.21 -15.85
N GLU A 110 -16.10 -19.15 -17.06
CA GLU A 110 -14.66 -19.08 -17.26
C GLU A 110 -14.10 -17.76 -16.71
N ALA A 111 -14.79 -16.65 -16.94
CA ALA A 111 -14.44 -15.34 -16.38
C ALA A 111 -14.29 -15.39 -14.84
N ARG A 112 -15.16 -16.14 -14.16
CA ARG A 112 -15.09 -16.31 -12.70
C ARG A 112 -13.89 -17.11 -12.24
N LEU A 113 -13.51 -18.15 -12.98
CA LEU A 113 -12.30 -18.91 -12.70
C LEU A 113 -11.04 -18.09 -12.95
N VAL A 114 -11.03 -17.27 -14.01
CA VAL A 114 -9.91 -16.36 -14.31
C VAL A 114 -9.73 -15.32 -13.20
N LEU A 115 -10.81 -14.69 -12.72
CA LEU A 115 -10.74 -13.73 -11.61
C LEU A 115 -10.23 -14.38 -10.33
N ALA A 116 -10.75 -15.56 -9.98
CA ALA A 116 -10.28 -16.31 -8.81
C ALA A 116 -8.80 -16.70 -8.93
N ALA A 117 -8.36 -17.14 -10.12
CA ALA A 117 -6.97 -17.46 -10.38
C ALA A 117 -6.07 -16.22 -10.28
N LEU A 118 -6.53 -15.07 -10.78
CA LEU A 118 -5.79 -13.81 -10.72
C LEU A 118 -5.56 -13.36 -9.26
N ILE A 119 -6.60 -13.43 -8.41
CA ILE A 119 -6.46 -13.14 -6.97
C ILE A 119 -5.57 -14.17 -6.27
N ALA A 120 -5.72 -15.47 -6.57
CA ALA A 120 -4.85 -16.50 -6.02
C ALA A 120 -3.37 -16.28 -6.39
N GLN A 121 -3.08 -15.80 -7.60
CA GLN A 121 -1.73 -15.43 -8.03
C GLN A 121 -1.18 -14.23 -7.26
N VAL A 122 -2.01 -13.20 -7.00
CA VAL A 122 -1.64 -12.06 -6.16
C VAL A 122 -1.26 -12.53 -4.77
N ARG A 123 -2.14 -13.31 -4.11
CA ARG A 123 -1.89 -13.85 -2.77
C ARG A 123 -0.65 -14.72 -2.73
N ARG A 124 -0.50 -15.65 -3.69
CA ARG A 124 0.71 -16.46 -3.85
C ARG A 124 1.97 -15.60 -3.95
N ARG A 125 1.93 -14.51 -4.72
CA ARG A 125 3.10 -13.65 -4.96
C ARG A 125 3.50 -12.86 -3.71
N LEU A 126 2.53 -12.29 -3.00
CA LEU A 126 2.79 -11.46 -1.81
C LEU A 126 3.07 -12.29 -0.55
N GLU A 127 2.18 -13.23 -0.24
CA GLU A 127 2.20 -13.96 1.03
C GLU A 127 3.18 -15.15 1.00
N PHE A 128 3.23 -15.90 -0.10
CA PHE A 128 3.85 -17.24 -0.11
C PHE A 128 5.15 -17.33 -0.91
N SER A 129 5.35 -16.48 -1.92
CA SER A 129 6.54 -16.53 -2.76
C SER A 129 7.77 -16.01 -2.05
N ALA A 130 8.94 -16.59 -2.35
CA ALA A 130 10.23 -16.05 -1.94
C ALA A 130 10.42 -14.60 -2.43
N ALA A 131 9.91 -14.29 -3.62
CA ALA A 131 9.96 -12.94 -4.17
C ALA A 131 9.16 -11.92 -3.33
N GLY A 132 8.16 -12.35 -2.57
CA GLY A 132 7.37 -11.50 -1.67
C GLY A 132 8.12 -11.03 -0.42
N ALA A 133 9.39 -11.42 -0.23
CA ALA A 133 10.17 -11.07 0.94
C ALA A 133 10.23 -9.56 1.24
N PRO A 134 10.42 -8.65 0.26
CA PRO A 134 10.42 -7.21 0.53
C PRO A 134 9.08 -6.70 1.08
N TRP A 135 7.96 -7.24 0.58
CA TRP A 135 6.62 -6.85 1.06
C TRP A 135 6.39 -7.33 2.50
N ARG A 136 6.81 -8.55 2.83
CA ARG A 136 6.72 -9.10 4.20
C ARG A 136 7.67 -8.42 5.20
N LYS A 137 8.62 -7.59 4.76
CA LYS A 137 9.40 -6.74 5.67
C LYS A 137 8.60 -5.52 6.14
N LEU A 138 7.66 -5.03 5.33
CA LEU A 138 6.76 -3.93 5.69
C LEU A 138 5.56 -4.42 6.51
N VAL A 139 5.05 -5.60 6.15
CA VAL A 139 3.85 -6.18 6.74
C VAL A 139 4.23 -7.06 7.94
N LYS A 140 3.91 -6.59 9.15
CA LYS A 140 4.07 -7.35 10.40
C LYS A 140 3.11 -8.54 10.42
N GLN A 141 1.86 -8.31 10.02
CA GLN A 141 0.82 -9.33 10.03
C GLN A 141 -0.26 -9.05 8.98
N VAL A 142 -0.75 -10.10 8.33
CA VAL A 142 -2.01 -10.07 7.58
C VAL A 142 -3.14 -10.33 8.57
N LEU A 143 -3.92 -9.30 8.90
CA LEU A 143 -5.01 -9.39 9.86
C LEU A 143 -6.23 -10.09 9.23
N ARG A 144 -6.53 -9.74 7.98
CA ARG A 144 -7.68 -10.25 7.25
C ARG A 144 -7.49 -10.06 5.75
N VAL A 145 -8.02 -11.00 4.95
CA VAL A 145 -8.15 -10.86 3.50
C VAL A 145 -9.62 -11.05 3.16
N ASP A 146 -10.23 -10.02 2.57
CA ASP A 146 -11.61 -10.03 2.10
C ASP A 146 -11.63 -10.09 0.58
N GLU A 147 -12.41 -11.01 0.01
CA GLU A 147 -12.60 -11.14 -1.44
C GLU A 147 -14.07 -10.93 -1.77
N GLU A 148 -14.41 -9.74 -2.26
CA GLU A 148 -15.78 -9.34 -2.58
C GLU A 148 -15.99 -9.30 -4.10
N THR A 149 -17.01 -10.02 -4.58
CA THR A 149 -17.40 -9.94 -5.99
C THR A 149 -18.27 -8.74 -6.24
N HIS A 150 -17.96 -7.96 -7.27
CA HIS A 150 -18.78 -6.81 -7.63
C HIS A 150 -20.00 -7.25 -8.47
N ALA A 151 -21.11 -7.49 -7.79
CA ALA A 151 -22.38 -7.81 -8.42
C ALA A 151 -23.54 -7.19 -7.65
N VAL A 152 -24.60 -6.83 -8.36
CA VAL A 152 -25.88 -6.42 -7.78
C VAL A 152 -26.96 -7.35 -8.36
N PRO A 153 -27.11 -8.56 -7.79
CA PRO A 153 -27.96 -9.61 -8.34
C PRO A 153 -29.42 -9.18 -8.53
N GLU A 154 -29.92 -8.30 -7.67
CA GLU A 154 -31.30 -7.80 -7.66
C GLU A 154 -31.65 -7.03 -8.94
N PHE A 155 -30.64 -6.42 -9.59
CA PHE A 155 -30.79 -5.72 -10.87
C PHE A 155 -30.19 -6.50 -12.04
N GLY A 156 -29.75 -7.74 -11.82
CA GLY A 156 -29.07 -8.55 -12.83
C GLY A 156 -27.71 -7.98 -13.28
N LEU A 157 -27.16 -7.02 -12.54
CA LEU A 157 -25.89 -6.36 -12.87
C LEU A 157 -24.74 -7.16 -12.29
N ARG A 158 -23.74 -7.43 -13.14
CA ARG A 158 -22.54 -8.13 -12.73
C ARG A 158 -21.33 -7.56 -13.44
N TRP A 159 -20.37 -7.13 -12.64
CA TRP A 159 -19.04 -6.80 -13.12
C TRP A 159 -18.15 -8.02 -12.98
N GLN A 160 -17.32 -8.26 -13.99
CA GLN A 160 -16.24 -9.23 -13.92
C GLN A 160 -15.09 -8.62 -13.10
N ARG A 161 -15.37 -8.38 -11.83
CA ARG A 161 -14.49 -7.70 -10.88
C ARG A 161 -14.55 -8.36 -9.51
N ILE A 162 -13.38 -8.48 -8.88
CA ILE A 162 -13.22 -8.85 -7.47
C ILE A 162 -12.43 -7.75 -6.77
N PHE A 163 -12.95 -7.26 -5.65
CA PHE A 163 -12.21 -6.44 -4.71
C PHE A 163 -11.54 -7.39 -3.70
N CYS A 164 -10.21 -7.46 -3.72
CA CYS A 164 -9.44 -8.20 -2.73
C CYS A 164 -8.76 -7.22 -1.78
N THR A 165 -9.28 -7.11 -0.56
CA THR A 165 -8.77 -6.17 0.44
C THR A 165 -7.94 -6.91 1.48
N PHE A 166 -6.67 -6.56 1.55
CA PHE A 166 -5.77 -6.98 2.62
C PHE A 166 -5.82 -5.94 3.74
N ASN A 167 -6.26 -6.34 4.92
CA ASN A 167 -6.12 -5.55 6.14
C ASN A 167 -4.85 -6.01 6.85
N LEU A 168 -3.92 -5.09 7.03
CA LEU A 168 -2.54 -5.38 7.39
C LEU A 168 -2.14 -4.58 8.63
N ALA A 169 -1.42 -5.22 9.55
CA ALA A 169 -0.63 -4.52 10.56
C ALA A 169 0.77 -4.28 10.00
N ILE A 170 1.28 -3.06 10.16
CA ILE A 170 2.56 -2.61 9.60
C ILE A 170 3.41 -1.91 10.66
N GLY A 171 4.67 -1.62 10.32
CA GLY A 171 5.46 -0.61 11.05
C GLY A 171 4.93 0.78 10.76
N ASP A 172 4.87 1.64 11.78
CA ASP A 172 4.69 3.07 11.56
C ASP A 172 5.99 3.68 11.02
N ASP A 173 5.92 4.92 10.54
CA ASP A 173 7.07 5.67 10.05
C ASP A 173 7.96 6.11 11.24
N ASP A 174 9.20 5.62 11.28
CA ASP A 174 10.22 6.05 12.26
C ASP A 174 11.10 7.14 11.66
N PHE A 175 10.85 8.39 12.09
CA PHE A 175 11.54 9.58 11.60
C PHE A 175 12.79 9.88 12.42
N ASP A 176 13.96 9.51 11.89
CA ASP A 176 15.24 10.08 12.34
C ASP A 176 15.45 11.44 11.66
N VAL A 177 14.94 12.50 12.28
CA VAL A 177 15.06 13.87 11.76
C VAL A 177 16.51 14.34 11.63
N SER A 178 17.47 13.71 12.32
CA SER A 178 18.89 14.09 12.22
C SER A 178 19.53 13.70 10.87
N ARG A 179 18.84 12.88 10.08
CA ARG A 179 19.34 12.36 8.80
C ARG A 179 18.37 12.72 7.67
N PRO A 180 18.90 13.07 6.47
CA PRO A 180 18.04 13.26 5.32
C PRO A 180 17.56 11.91 4.78
N GLY A 181 16.39 11.91 4.13
CA GLY A 181 15.85 10.75 3.42
C GLY A 181 14.61 10.14 4.05
N LEU A 182 14.27 8.93 3.62
CA LEU A 182 13.05 8.25 4.03
C LEU A 182 13.14 7.76 5.48
N PRO A 183 12.04 7.82 6.25
CA PRO A 183 11.94 7.16 7.54
C PRO A 183 12.06 5.64 7.40
N GLU A 184 12.38 4.94 8.49
CA GLU A 184 12.26 3.48 8.51
C GLU A 184 10.79 3.07 8.66
N PRO A 185 10.36 1.91 8.11
CA PRO A 185 11.16 0.91 7.36
C PRO A 185 11.39 1.24 5.87
N LEU A 186 10.92 2.40 5.39
CA LEU A 186 10.95 2.72 3.95
C LEU A 186 12.36 2.88 3.42
N GLY A 187 13.27 3.47 4.21
CA GLY A 187 14.68 3.58 3.86
C GLY A 187 15.29 2.21 3.55
N SER A 188 15.16 1.26 4.49
CA SER A 188 15.66 -0.10 4.32
C SER A 188 15.00 -0.85 3.17
N VAL A 189 13.70 -0.63 2.93
CA VAL A 189 12.97 -1.25 1.82
C VAL A 189 13.41 -0.67 0.48
N ALA A 190 13.53 0.65 0.35
CA ALA A 190 14.00 1.31 -0.86
C ALA A 190 15.41 0.84 -1.25
N ALA A 191 16.30 0.69 -0.26
CA ALA A 191 17.65 0.15 -0.47
C ALA A 191 17.65 -1.28 -1.00
N ALA A 192 16.70 -2.11 -0.56
CA ALA A 192 16.60 -3.52 -0.95
C ALA A 192 15.90 -3.76 -2.30
N LEU A 193 15.24 -2.75 -2.86
CA LEU A 193 14.57 -2.89 -4.16
C LEU A 193 15.58 -2.95 -5.31
N PRO A 194 15.25 -3.68 -6.40
CA PRO A 194 16.11 -3.74 -7.58
C PRO A 194 16.38 -2.36 -8.16
N ASP A 195 17.60 -2.15 -8.66
CA ASP A 195 17.96 -0.94 -9.36
C ASP A 195 17.09 -0.73 -10.61
N GLY A 196 16.70 0.52 -10.84
CA GLY A 196 15.81 0.87 -11.95
C GLY A 196 14.35 0.45 -11.76
N SER A 197 13.97 -0.21 -10.64
CA SER A 197 12.58 -0.55 -10.38
C SER A 197 11.67 0.67 -10.20
N TYR A 198 10.42 0.57 -10.65
CA TYR A 198 9.40 1.61 -10.52
C TYR A 198 9.24 2.06 -9.07
N ALA A 199 9.10 1.11 -8.14
CA ALA A 199 8.94 1.41 -6.72
C ALA A 199 10.17 2.14 -6.15
N LYS A 200 11.40 1.73 -6.51
CA LYS A 200 12.63 2.39 -6.03
C LYS A 200 12.75 3.81 -6.55
N GLN A 201 12.40 4.06 -7.82
CA GLN A 201 12.41 5.41 -8.38
C GLN A 201 11.43 6.33 -7.64
N LYS A 202 10.20 5.87 -7.39
CA LYS A 202 9.18 6.65 -6.67
C LYS A 202 9.57 6.93 -5.22
N LEU A 203 10.16 5.95 -4.54
CA LEU A 203 10.69 6.14 -3.18
C LEU A 203 11.90 7.09 -3.16
N ALA A 204 12.78 7.06 -4.17
CA ALA A 204 13.89 7.99 -4.28
C ALA A 204 13.43 9.44 -4.54
N GLU A 205 12.42 9.63 -5.40
CA GLU A 205 11.78 10.95 -5.59
C GLU A 205 11.20 11.49 -4.27
N LEU A 206 10.52 10.62 -3.50
CA LEU A 206 9.97 10.98 -2.20
C LEU A 206 11.05 11.28 -1.14
N ALA A 207 12.16 10.54 -1.15
CA ALA A 207 13.28 10.74 -0.22
C ALA A 207 13.85 12.16 -0.29
N ALA A 208 13.82 12.78 -1.48
CA ALA A 208 14.31 14.14 -1.69
C ALA A 208 13.48 15.22 -0.97
N CYS A 209 12.27 14.89 -0.50
CA CYS A 209 11.41 15.80 0.25
C CYS A 209 11.74 15.89 1.75
N PHE A 210 12.60 15.00 2.27
CA PHE A 210 12.92 14.92 3.70
C PHE A 210 14.37 15.35 3.95
N ALA A 211 14.54 16.60 4.35
CA ALA A 211 15.83 17.14 4.75
C ALA A 211 16.13 16.81 6.22
N ALA A 212 17.41 16.77 6.57
CA ALA A 212 17.81 16.68 7.97
C ALA A 212 17.44 17.98 8.70
N GLU A 213 16.98 17.83 9.94
CA GLU A 213 16.74 18.88 10.91
C GLU A 213 17.70 18.70 12.09
N ASN A 214 18.15 19.82 12.65
CA ASN A 214 18.94 19.84 13.88
C ASN A 214 18.08 20.51 14.96
N PRO A 215 17.19 19.76 15.64
CA PRO A 215 16.37 20.33 16.69
C PRO A 215 17.23 20.90 17.81
N ASP A 216 16.79 22.01 18.39
CA ASP A 216 17.46 22.60 19.55
C ASP A 216 17.51 21.58 20.70
N GLN A 217 18.68 21.46 21.33
CA GLN A 217 18.86 20.54 22.43
C GLN A 217 18.01 20.96 23.63
N LEU A 218 17.30 20.02 24.25
CA LEU A 218 16.58 20.28 25.49
C LEU A 218 17.60 20.55 26.61
N THR A 219 17.75 21.81 27.00
CA THR A 219 18.69 22.23 28.05
C THR A 219 18.06 22.28 29.44
N THR A 220 16.74 22.34 29.54
CA THR A 220 16.05 22.56 30.82
C THR A 220 14.68 21.87 30.84
N ILE A 221 14.42 21.14 31.93
CA ILE A 221 13.07 20.67 32.29
C ILE A 221 12.70 21.37 33.59
N HIS A 222 11.60 22.13 33.59
CA HIS A 222 11.11 22.86 34.76
C HIS A 222 9.66 22.45 35.07
N GLY A 223 9.39 22.19 36.34
CA GLY A 223 8.07 21.86 36.85
C GLY A 223 7.84 22.46 38.23
N VAL A 224 6.58 22.66 38.60
CA VAL A 224 6.20 23.19 39.90
C VAL A 224 5.23 22.22 40.56
N THR A 225 5.59 21.73 41.74
CA THR A 225 4.74 20.80 42.51
C THR A 225 4.08 21.53 43.67
N ALA A 226 2.76 21.40 43.80
CA ALA A 226 2.01 21.96 44.92
C ALA A 226 2.12 21.05 46.16
N GLY A 227 2.56 21.60 47.28
CA GLY A 227 2.67 20.94 48.58
C GLY A 227 1.55 21.36 49.55
N PRO A 228 1.45 20.66 50.71
CA PRO A 228 0.48 21.00 51.75
C PRO A 228 0.58 22.47 52.20
N GLY A 229 -0.57 23.09 52.46
CA GLY A 229 -0.62 24.46 52.97
C GLY A 229 -0.33 25.56 51.93
N GLY A 230 -0.40 25.25 50.62
CA GLY A 230 -0.15 26.23 49.56
C GLY A 230 1.33 26.48 49.28
N THR A 231 2.21 25.59 49.73
CA THR A 231 3.63 25.63 49.41
C THR A 231 3.86 25.19 47.97
N SER A 232 4.83 25.81 47.30
CA SER A 232 5.20 25.49 45.92
C SER A 232 6.67 25.13 45.91
N LEU A 233 6.98 23.95 45.36
CA LEU A 233 8.34 23.44 45.21
C LEU A 233 8.68 23.44 43.73
N GLU A 234 9.70 24.21 43.37
CA GLU A 234 10.33 24.08 42.06
C GLU A 234 10.99 22.71 41.96
N THR A 235 10.76 22.05 40.84
CA THR A 235 11.22 20.71 40.53
C THR A 235 11.70 20.70 39.08
N GLY A 236 12.60 19.77 38.74
CA GLY A 236 13.18 19.71 37.40
C GLY A 236 14.70 19.68 37.46
N GLN A 237 15.31 19.79 36.28
CA GLN A 237 16.76 19.74 36.11
C GLN A 237 17.18 20.80 35.10
N VAL A 238 18.18 21.58 35.50
CA VAL A 238 18.90 22.53 34.67
C VAL A 238 20.22 21.87 34.26
N ASP A 239 20.74 22.20 33.08
CA ASP A 239 21.95 21.61 32.51
C ASP A 239 21.85 20.09 32.38
N LEU A 240 20.95 19.63 31.50
CA LEU A 240 20.76 18.22 31.14
C LEU A 240 21.96 17.62 30.36
N ILE A 241 23.07 18.35 30.26
CA ILE A 241 24.29 17.95 29.58
C ILE A 241 25.34 17.62 30.65
N PRO A 242 25.92 16.41 30.68
CA PRO A 242 27.01 16.06 31.60
C PRO A 242 28.32 16.80 31.32
#